data_AF-A0A2D4KFJ6-F1
#
_entry.id   AF-A0A2D4KFJ6-F1
#
_cell.length_a   1.000
_cell.length_b   1.000
_cell.length_c   1.000
_cell.angle_alpha   90.00
_cell.angle_beta   90.00
_cell.angle_gamma   90.00
#
_symmetry.space_group_name_H-M   'P 1'
#
loop_
_entity.id
_entity.type
_entity.pdbx_description
1 polymer ?
#
loop_
_entity_poly.entity_id
_entity_poly.type
_entity_poly.pdbx_seq_one_letter_code
_entity_poly.pdbx_strand_id
1 'polypeptide(L)'
;MHQICALHYDIIWPSGFVCDNCLKKTGRTRKENKFSAKRLQTTRLGNHLEERVNKFLRRQNHPEAGEVFVRVVASSDKTVEVKPGMKSRFVDSREMAEAFPYRTKALFAFEEIDGVDVCFFGMHVQEYGWDCPPPNTRRVYISYLDSIHFFRPRCLRTAVYHEILIGYLEYVKKLGYVTGHIWACPPSEGDDYIFHCHPPDQKIPKPKRLQEWYKKMLDKAFAERIIHDYKDIFKQATEDRLTSAKELPYFEGDFWPNVLEESIKELEQEEEERKKEESTAASETIEGSQ
;
A
#
# COMPACT_ATOMS: atom_id res chain seq x y z
N MET A 1 11.40 -14.35 -34.70
CA MET A 1 11.44 -13.13 -33.86
C MET A 1 10.82 -13.50 -32.53
N HIS A 2 11.44 -13.19 -31.40
CA HIS A 2 10.83 -13.50 -30.10
C HIS A 2 9.55 -12.68 -29.93
N GLN A 3 8.48 -13.31 -29.41
CA GLN A 3 7.17 -12.66 -29.25
C GLN A 3 7.26 -11.40 -28.39
N ILE A 4 8.03 -11.45 -27.30
CA ILE A 4 8.26 -10.32 -26.39
C ILE A 4 9.01 -9.19 -27.11
N CYS A 5 10.09 -9.48 -27.85
CA CYS A 5 10.83 -8.46 -28.59
C CYS A 5 9.97 -7.77 -29.66
N ALA A 6 9.05 -8.52 -30.28
CA ALA A 6 8.12 -7.98 -31.27
C ALA A 6 6.91 -7.28 -30.65
N LEU A 7 6.69 -7.45 -29.35
CA LEU A 7 5.49 -7.06 -28.61
C LEU A 7 4.20 -7.45 -29.33
N HIS A 8 4.15 -8.66 -29.92
CA HIS A 8 2.97 -9.12 -30.67
C HIS A 8 2.01 -9.88 -29.76
N TYR A 9 0.73 -9.49 -29.79
CA TYR A 9 -0.35 -10.16 -29.08
C TYR A 9 -1.58 -10.27 -29.98
N ASP A 10 -2.10 -11.48 -30.15
CA ASP A 10 -3.16 -11.78 -31.13
C ASP A 10 -4.48 -11.06 -30.81
N ILE A 11 -4.74 -10.74 -29.54
CA ILE A 11 -5.93 -9.95 -29.16
C ILE A 11 -5.82 -8.51 -29.68
N ILE A 12 -4.62 -7.93 -29.68
CA ILE A 12 -4.39 -6.57 -30.20
C ILE A 12 -4.40 -6.58 -31.73
N TRP A 13 -3.70 -7.55 -32.33
CA TRP A 13 -3.57 -7.68 -33.79
C TRP A 13 -3.98 -9.08 -34.28
N PRO A 14 -5.29 -9.35 -34.40
CA PRO A 14 -5.80 -10.68 -34.78
C PRO A 14 -5.52 -11.06 -36.23
N SER A 15 -5.10 -10.10 -37.07
CA SER A 15 -4.68 -10.36 -38.45
C SER A 15 -3.29 -11.00 -38.57
N GLY A 16 -2.66 -11.34 -37.45
CA GLY A 16 -1.33 -11.95 -37.39
C GLY A 16 -0.19 -10.94 -37.34
N PHE A 17 1.00 -11.46 -37.06
CA PHE A 17 2.23 -10.69 -36.92
C PHE A 17 2.82 -10.28 -38.28
N VAL A 18 3.19 -9.01 -38.41
CA VAL A 18 4.00 -8.49 -39.54
C VAL A 18 5.20 -7.74 -38.96
N CYS A 19 6.41 -8.18 -39.28
CA CYS A 19 7.62 -7.54 -38.75
C CYS A 19 7.85 -6.15 -39.34
N ASP A 20 8.62 -5.33 -38.62
CA ASP A 20 8.83 -3.92 -38.97
C ASP A 20 9.53 -3.75 -40.34
N ASN A 21 10.38 -4.69 -40.74
CA ASN A 21 11.01 -4.69 -42.06
C ASN A 21 9.98 -4.93 -43.19
N CYS A 22 9.01 -5.82 -43.00
CA CYS A 22 7.95 -6.06 -43.97
C CYS A 22 6.96 -4.88 -44.04
N LEU A 23 6.65 -4.26 -42.90
CA LEU A 23 5.86 -3.04 -42.83
C LEU A 23 6.54 -1.90 -43.60
N LYS A 24 7.82 -1.64 -43.33
CA LYS A 24 8.64 -0.64 -44.05
C LYS A 24 8.69 -0.90 -45.56
N LYS A 25 8.94 -2.14 -45.99
CA LYS A 25 8.96 -2.51 -47.43
C LYS A 25 7.63 -2.28 -48.14
N THR A 26 6.51 -2.38 -47.43
CA THR A 26 5.16 -2.21 -47.99
C THR A 26 4.57 -0.82 -47.74
N GLY A 27 5.33 0.11 -47.16
CA GLY A 27 4.84 1.45 -46.83
C GLY A 27 3.70 1.47 -45.81
N ARG A 28 3.54 0.40 -45.03
CA ARG A 28 2.48 0.27 -44.01
C ARG A 28 3.06 0.49 -42.62
N THR A 29 2.25 1.00 -41.71
CA THR A 29 2.56 1.07 -40.28
C THR A 29 1.79 0.00 -39.51
N ARG A 30 2.26 -0.33 -38.31
CA ARG A 30 1.52 -1.23 -37.42
C ARG A 30 0.21 -0.54 -37.03
N LYS A 31 -0.89 -1.30 -37.00
CA LYS A 31 -2.19 -0.77 -36.56
C LYS A 31 -2.07 -0.30 -35.10
N GLU A 32 -2.78 0.76 -34.76
CA GLU A 32 -2.81 1.33 -33.41
C GLU A 32 -3.22 0.28 -32.37
N ASN A 33 -2.51 0.25 -31.23
CA ASN A 33 -2.92 -0.55 -30.07
C ASN A 33 -4.07 0.14 -29.33
N LYS A 34 -5.26 -0.47 -29.35
CA LYS A 34 -6.44 0.06 -28.63
C LYS A 34 -6.46 -0.26 -27.14
N PHE A 35 -5.56 -1.12 -26.66
CA PHE A 35 -5.45 -1.58 -25.28
C PHE A 35 -4.29 -0.85 -24.58
N SER A 36 -4.37 0.47 -24.52
CA SER A 36 -3.35 1.31 -23.85
C SER A 36 -3.81 1.77 -22.48
N ALA A 37 -2.85 2.06 -21.60
CA ALA A 37 -3.08 2.58 -20.26
C ALA A 37 -3.88 3.88 -20.29
N LYS A 38 -3.58 4.76 -21.26
CA LYS A 38 -4.31 6.01 -21.50
C LYS A 38 -5.81 5.80 -21.69
N ARG A 39 -6.21 4.69 -22.31
CA ARG A 39 -7.60 4.35 -22.65
C ARG A 39 -8.37 3.61 -21.54
N LEU A 40 -7.70 3.21 -20.46
CA LEU A 40 -8.39 2.71 -19.27
C LEU A 40 -9.30 3.80 -18.69
N GLN A 41 -10.40 3.37 -18.07
CA GLN A 41 -11.36 4.29 -17.45
C GLN A 41 -10.66 5.19 -16.44
N THR A 42 -10.91 6.50 -16.56
CA THR A 42 -10.36 7.51 -15.67
C THR A 42 -11.20 7.64 -14.40
N THR A 43 -10.57 8.09 -13.32
CA THR A 43 -11.23 8.37 -12.04
C THR A 43 -10.73 9.70 -11.50
N ARG A 44 -11.47 10.31 -10.56
CA ARG A 44 -11.04 11.56 -9.91
C ARG A 44 -9.68 11.42 -9.21
N LEU A 45 -9.45 10.29 -8.53
CA LEU A 45 -8.17 9.99 -7.90
C LEU A 45 -7.07 9.79 -8.97
N GLY A 46 -7.31 8.97 -9.98
CA GLY A 46 -6.35 8.73 -11.06
C GLY A 46 -5.91 10.04 -11.74
N ASN A 47 -6.86 10.89 -12.11
CA ASN A 47 -6.59 12.17 -12.74
C ASN A 47 -5.83 13.12 -11.82
N HIS A 48 -6.19 13.21 -10.52
CA HIS A 48 -5.49 14.05 -9.56
C HIS A 48 -4.02 13.65 -9.41
N LEU A 49 -3.74 12.33 -9.34
CA LEU A 49 -2.37 11.81 -9.26
C LEU A 49 -1.59 12.05 -10.56
N GLU A 50 -2.21 11.75 -11.69
CA GLU A 50 -1.64 11.95 -13.03
C GLU A 50 -1.27 13.42 -13.28
N GLU A 51 -2.20 14.34 -13.02
CA GLU A 51 -1.97 15.78 -13.18
C GLU A 51 -0.82 16.27 -12.30
N ARG A 52 -0.75 15.80 -11.05
CA ARG A 52 0.32 16.15 -10.11
C ARG A 52 1.68 15.68 -10.63
N VAL A 53 1.80 14.42 -11.02
CA VAL A 53 3.04 13.83 -11.55
C VAL A 53 3.47 14.54 -12.83
N ASN A 54 2.58 14.71 -13.79
CA ASN A 54 2.92 15.35 -15.07
C ASN A 54 3.24 16.85 -14.89
N LYS A 55 2.61 17.54 -13.94
CA LYS A 55 2.99 18.91 -13.58
C LYS A 55 4.38 18.97 -12.96
N PHE A 56 4.74 18.00 -12.12
CA PHE A 56 6.10 17.87 -11.60
C PHE A 56 7.10 17.63 -12.75
N LEU A 57 6.85 16.67 -13.64
CA LEU A 57 7.74 16.35 -14.77
C LEU A 57 7.95 17.56 -15.70
N ARG A 58 6.88 18.28 -16.06
CA ARG A 58 6.98 19.51 -16.85
C ARG A 58 7.86 20.58 -16.19
N ARG A 59 7.86 20.69 -14.86
CA ARG A 59 8.73 21.63 -14.13
C ARG A 59 10.19 21.19 -14.12
N GLN A 60 10.45 19.88 -14.12
CA GLN A 60 11.82 19.37 -14.26
C GLN A 60 12.37 19.59 -15.67
N ASN A 61 11.48 19.68 -16.67
CA ASN A 61 11.82 19.96 -18.07
C ASN A 61 12.95 19.05 -18.61
N HIS A 62 12.90 17.77 -18.23
CA HIS A 62 13.91 16.80 -18.63
C HIS A 62 13.57 16.24 -20.03
N PRO A 63 14.53 16.18 -20.97
CA PRO A 63 14.25 15.81 -22.37
C PRO A 63 13.75 14.38 -22.55
N GLU A 64 14.13 13.47 -21.65
CA GLU A 64 13.71 12.05 -21.67
C GLU A 64 12.44 11.74 -20.87
N ALA A 65 11.81 12.73 -20.22
CA ALA A 65 10.62 12.46 -19.40
C ALA A 65 9.39 12.21 -20.28
N GLY A 66 8.82 11.01 -20.16
CA GLY A 66 7.55 10.65 -20.81
C GLY A 66 6.31 11.20 -20.09
N GLU A 67 5.15 11.08 -20.75
CA GLU A 67 3.85 11.26 -20.12
C GLU A 67 3.56 10.07 -19.18
N VAL A 68 3.14 10.36 -17.95
CA VAL A 68 2.71 9.35 -16.98
C VAL A 68 1.20 9.27 -16.97
N PHE A 69 0.64 8.05 -16.97
CA PHE A 69 -0.77 7.80 -16.74
C PHE A 69 -0.99 7.12 -15.40
N VAL A 70 -1.97 7.57 -14.61
CA VAL A 70 -2.33 6.90 -13.34
C VAL A 70 -3.76 6.41 -13.40
N ARG A 71 -3.98 5.11 -13.14
CA ARG A 71 -5.30 4.48 -13.26
C ARG A 71 -5.66 3.73 -11.99
N VAL A 72 -6.85 3.98 -11.48
CA VAL A 72 -7.48 3.15 -10.44
C VAL A 72 -8.21 2.04 -11.18
N VAL A 73 -7.74 0.80 -11.02
CA VAL A 73 -8.21 -0.37 -11.79
C VAL A 73 -9.15 -1.26 -10.99
N ALA A 74 -9.15 -1.12 -9.67
CA ALA A 74 -10.12 -1.79 -8.79
C ALA A 74 -10.52 -0.85 -7.65
N SER A 75 -11.79 -0.93 -7.27
CA SER A 75 -12.37 -0.25 -6.11
C SER A 75 -13.54 -1.08 -5.60
N SER A 76 -13.45 -1.61 -4.40
CA SER A 76 -14.54 -2.41 -3.80
C SER A 76 -14.61 -2.20 -2.30
N ASP A 77 -15.80 -2.38 -1.75
CA ASP A 77 -16.04 -2.33 -0.31
C ASP A 77 -15.70 -3.70 0.30
N LYS A 78 -15.02 -3.66 1.45
CA LYS A 78 -14.55 -4.81 2.23
C LYS A 78 -14.74 -4.54 3.71
N THR A 79 -14.47 -5.54 4.53
CA THR A 79 -14.53 -5.44 5.98
C THR A 79 -13.39 -6.27 6.56
N VAL A 80 -12.71 -5.74 7.57
CA VAL A 80 -11.73 -6.49 8.38
C VAL A 80 -12.42 -6.92 9.65
N GLU A 81 -12.40 -8.22 9.92
CA GLU A 81 -12.94 -8.80 11.15
C GLU A 81 -11.88 -8.78 12.26
N VAL A 82 -12.30 -8.49 13.49
CA VAL A 82 -11.43 -8.58 14.66
C VAL A 82 -11.11 -10.05 14.94
N LYS A 83 -9.83 -10.34 15.14
CA LYS A 83 -9.33 -11.71 15.35
C LYS A 83 -9.77 -12.26 16.72
N PRO A 84 -9.77 -13.60 16.92
CA PRO A 84 -10.41 -14.24 18.06
C PRO A 84 -9.99 -13.73 19.44
N GLY A 85 -8.70 -13.50 19.69
CA GLY A 85 -8.18 -13.03 20.97
C GLY A 85 -8.70 -11.62 21.30
N MET A 86 -8.50 -10.67 20.38
CA MET A 86 -9.04 -9.32 20.52
C MET A 86 -10.57 -9.30 20.61
N LYS A 87 -11.24 -10.21 19.89
CA LYS A 87 -12.70 -10.36 19.91
C LYS A 87 -13.18 -10.79 21.30
N SER A 88 -12.63 -11.87 21.85
CA SER A 88 -12.92 -12.35 23.20
C SER A 88 -12.66 -11.26 24.24
N ARG A 89 -11.56 -10.51 24.08
CA ARG A 89 -11.11 -9.52 25.07
C ARG A 89 -11.89 -8.20 25.08
N PHE A 90 -12.38 -7.74 23.93
CA PHE A 90 -12.98 -6.40 23.79
C PHE A 90 -14.28 -6.33 22.99
N VAL A 91 -14.54 -7.26 22.07
CA VAL A 91 -15.77 -7.22 21.25
C VAL A 91 -16.93 -7.85 22.01
N ASP A 92 -16.71 -9.00 22.64
CA ASP A 92 -17.76 -9.70 23.38
C ASP A 92 -18.24 -8.88 24.60
N SER A 93 -17.36 -8.03 25.17
CA SER A 93 -17.70 -7.04 26.21
C SER A 93 -18.29 -5.72 25.65
N ARG A 94 -18.46 -5.60 24.33
CA ARG A 94 -18.95 -4.42 23.60
C ARG A 94 -18.09 -3.16 23.75
N GLU A 95 -16.80 -3.34 24.02
CA GLU A 95 -15.82 -2.26 24.12
C GLU A 95 -15.18 -1.91 22.77
N MET A 96 -15.30 -2.79 21.77
CA MET A 96 -14.79 -2.63 20.41
C MET A 96 -15.79 -3.20 19.39
N ALA A 97 -15.83 -2.64 18.19
CA ALA A 97 -16.65 -3.20 17.10
C ALA A 97 -16.09 -4.55 16.63
N GLU A 98 -16.96 -5.47 16.19
CA GLU A 98 -16.53 -6.80 15.70
C GLU A 98 -15.80 -6.74 14.37
N ALA A 99 -16.04 -5.70 13.58
CA ALA A 99 -15.45 -5.54 12.27
C ALA A 99 -15.45 -4.07 11.82
N PHE A 100 -14.56 -3.73 10.88
CA PHE A 100 -14.39 -2.37 10.36
C PHE A 100 -14.56 -2.35 8.83
N PRO A 101 -15.60 -1.69 8.29
CA PRO A 101 -15.76 -1.54 6.86
C PRO A 101 -14.74 -0.57 6.28
N TYR A 102 -14.23 -0.89 5.09
CA TYR A 102 -13.29 -0.05 4.35
C TYR A 102 -13.46 -0.24 2.84
N ARG A 103 -13.04 0.75 2.07
CA ARG A 103 -12.91 0.62 0.62
C ARG A 103 -11.48 0.28 0.26
N THR A 104 -11.27 -0.82 -0.45
CA THR A 104 -9.97 -1.12 -1.04
C THR A 104 -9.87 -0.51 -2.44
N LYS A 105 -8.71 0.02 -2.79
CA LYS A 105 -8.42 0.46 -4.17
C LYS A 105 -7.07 -0.06 -4.62
N ALA A 106 -7.00 -0.47 -5.89
CA ALA A 106 -5.77 -0.77 -6.60
C ALA A 106 -5.53 0.30 -7.65
N LEU A 107 -4.34 0.90 -7.63
CA LEU A 107 -3.93 1.88 -8.63
C LEU A 107 -2.55 1.57 -9.18
N PHE A 108 -2.35 1.91 -10.45
CA PHE A 108 -1.11 1.67 -11.18
C PHE A 108 -0.70 2.94 -11.94
N ALA A 109 0.61 3.14 -12.05
CA ALA A 109 1.19 4.20 -12.89
C ALA A 109 1.95 3.59 -14.07
N PHE A 110 1.76 4.21 -15.22
CA PHE A 110 2.30 3.79 -16.51
C PHE A 110 3.08 4.95 -17.12
N GLU A 111 4.20 4.66 -17.78
CA GLU A 111 4.95 5.62 -18.58
C GLU A 111 4.98 5.12 -20.02
N GLU A 112 4.79 6.02 -20.99
CA GLU A 112 5.04 5.70 -22.39
C GLU A 112 6.54 5.76 -22.69
N ILE A 113 7.16 4.60 -22.92
CA ILE A 113 8.58 4.47 -23.28
C ILE A 113 8.69 3.89 -24.68
N ASP A 114 9.34 4.64 -25.60
CA ASP A 114 9.56 4.23 -26.98
C ASP A 114 8.24 3.83 -27.71
N GLY A 115 7.13 4.51 -27.38
CA GLY A 115 5.79 4.29 -27.93
C GLY A 115 5.04 3.08 -27.32
N VAL A 116 5.51 2.57 -26.18
CA VAL A 116 4.94 1.41 -25.48
C VAL A 116 4.63 1.76 -24.03
N ASP A 117 3.46 1.37 -23.54
CA ASP A 117 3.10 1.53 -22.13
C ASP A 117 3.92 0.60 -21.23
N VAL A 118 4.60 1.16 -20.24
CA VAL A 118 5.34 0.44 -19.20
C VAL A 118 4.69 0.71 -17.84
N CYS A 119 4.07 -0.31 -17.25
CA CYS A 119 3.56 -0.24 -15.88
C CYS A 119 4.73 -0.33 -14.90
N PHE A 120 5.02 0.75 -14.19
CA PHE A 120 6.24 0.85 -13.37
C PHE A 120 5.99 0.99 -11.87
N PHE A 121 4.75 1.27 -11.45
CA PHE A 121 4.39 1.44 -10.04
C PHE A 121 2.97 0.93 -9.79
N GLY A 122 2.77 0.25 -8.66
CA GLY A 122 1.47 -0.25 -8.21
C GLY A 122 1.29 0.04 -6.73
N MET A 123 0.04 0.31 -6.32
CA MET A 123 -0.29 0.54 -4.91
C MET A 123 -1.71 0.07 -4.59
N HIS A 124 -1.83 -0.63 -3.47
CA HIS A 124 -3.10 -1.03 -2.85
C HIS A 124 -3.30 -0.28 -1.54
N VAL A 125 -4.50 0.27 -1.36
CA VAL A 125 -4.86 1.05 -0.16
C VAL A 125 -6.15 0.55 0.46
N GLN A 126 -6.32 0.84 1.74
CA GLN A 126 -7.55 0.67 2.52
C GLN A 126 -7.99 2.06 2.98
N GLU A 127 -9.23 2.42 2.69
CA GLU A 127 -9.82 3.71 3.06
C GLU A 127 -11.01 3.47 4.01
N TYR A 128 -10.83 3.80 5.29
CA TYR A 128 -11.84 3.65 6.35
C TYR A 128 -12.61 4.97 6.51
N GLY A 129 -13.87 4.95 6.07
CA GLY A 129 -14.72 6.14 5.91
C GLY A 129 -15.14 6.81 7.22
N TRP A 130 -16.04 7.78 7.10
CA TRP A 130 -16.64 8.49 8.23
C TRP A 130 -17.68 7.64 8.98
N ASP A 131 -18.24 6.65 8.29
CA ASP A 131 -19.21 5.66 8.75
C ASP A 131 -18.56 4.43 9.40
N CYS A 132 -17.24 4.29 9.29
CA CYS A 132 -16.46 3.26 9.97
C CYS A 132 -16.36 3.56 11.48
N PRO A 133 -16.62 2.59 12.38
CA PRO A 133 -16.54 2.83 13.82
C PRO A 133 -15.09 3.13 14.29
N PRO A 134 -14.92 3.85 15.41
CA PRO A 134 -13.61 3.99 16.05
C PRO A 134 -13.02 2.62 16.43
N PRO A 135 -11.69 2.44 16.36
CA PRO A 135 -10.66 3.47 16.16
C PRO A 135 -10.33 3.77 14.68
N ASN A 136 -10.99 3.16 13.70
CA ASN A 136 -10.61 3.24 12.28
C ASN A 136 -11.18 4.44 11.51
N THR A 137 -12.14 5.16 12.07
CA THR A 137 -12.84 6.28 11.43
C THR A 137 -11.89 7.29 10.77
N ARG A 138 -12.13 7.61 9.49
CA ARG A 138 -11.38 8.60 8.68
C ARG A 138 -9.87 8.32 8.56
N ARG A 139 -9.47 7.04 8.49
CA ARG A 139 -8.08 6.63 8.32
C ARG A 139 -7.84 6.00 6.95
N VAL A 140 -6.64 6.17 6.42
CA VAL A 140 -6.17 5.40 5.25
C VAL A 140 -4.94 4.60 5.61
N TYR A 141 -4.80 3.42 5.03
CA TYR A 141 -3.64 2.54 5.21
C TYR A 141 -3.13 2.09 3.85
N ILE A 142 -1.82 2.17 3.61
CA ILE A 142 -1.18 1.62 2.42
C ILE A 142 -0.90 0.15 2.70
N SER A 143 -1.64 -0.76 2.05
CA SER A 143 -1.45 -2.20 2.23
C SER A 143 -0.16 -2.67 1.59
N TYR A 144 0.01 -2.33 0.31
CA TYR A 144 1.18 -2.72 -0.47
C TYR A 144 1.50 -1.62 -1.46
N LEU A 145 2.76 -1.38 -1.70
CA LEU A 145 3.22 -0.68 -2.89
C LEU A 145 4.41 -1.43 -3.47
N ASP A 146 4.56 -1.32 -4.78
CA ASP A 146 5.62 -2.00 -5.51
C ASP A 146 6.01 -1.21 -6.75
N SER A 147 7.19 -1.49 -7.31
CA SER A 147 7.66 -0.80 -8.50
C SER A 147 8.64 -1.62 -9.32
N ILE A 148 8.64 -1.40 -10.64
CA ILE A 148 9.68 -1.86 -11.55
C ILE A 148 10.55 -0.67 -11.95
N HIS A 149 11.87 -0.80 -11.83
CA HIS A 149 12.81 0.32 -11.84
C HIS A 149 13.07 0.96 -13.23
N PHE A 150 12.24 0.71 -14.25
CA PHE A 150 12.50 1.13 -15.64
C PHE A 150 12.08 2.57 -15.99
N PHE A 151 11.47 3.31 -15.06
CA PHE A 151 11.05 4.70 -15.28
C PHE A 151 12.15 5.59 -15.90
N ARG A 152 11.80 6.39 -16.91
CA ARG A 152 12.70 7.33 -17.59
C ARG A 152 12.32 8.81 -17.34
N PRO A 153 13.29 9.68 -17.06
CA PRO A 153 14.68 9.38 -16.76
C PRO A 153 14.85 8.78 -15.35
N ARG A 154 15.87 7.93 -15.20
CA ARG A 154 16.19 7.25 -13.93
C ARG A 154 16.38 8.22 -12.75
N CYS A 155 16.91 9.41 -13.00
CA CYS A 155 17.17 10.41 -11.97
C CYS A 155 15.89 10.98 -11.33
N LEU A 156 14.75 10.92 -12.03
CA LEU A 156 13.46 11.42 -11.53
C LEU A 156 12.58 10.33 -10.91
N ARG A 157 12.91 9.05 -11.11
CA ARG A 157 12.10 7.90 -10.67
C ARG A 157 11.63 7.98 -9.21
N THR A 158 12.57 8.14 -8.27
CA THR A 158 12.23 8.27 -6.84
C THR A 158 11.33 9.47 -6.57
N ALA A 159 11.57 10.60 -7.23
CA ALA A 159 10.75 11.79 -7.05
C ALA A 159 9.32 11.56 -7.56
N VAL A 160 9.14 10.86 -8.69
CA VAL A 160 7.83 10.49 -9.22
C VAL A 160 7.07 9.58 -8.26
N TYR A 161 7.72 8.58 -7.68
CA TYR A 161 7.07 7.73 -6.66
C TYR A 161 6.58 8.57 -5.46
N HIS A 162 7.40 9.52 -5.02
CA HIS A 162 7.00 10.44 -3.96
C HIS A 162 5.83 11.33 -4.40
N GLU A 163 5.81 11.86 -5.62
CA GLU A 163 4.69 12.67 -6.11
C GLU A 163 3.37 11.89 -6.13
N ILE A 164 3.40 10.60 -6.44
CA ILE A 164 2.21 9.73 -6.38
C ILE A 164 1.70 9.61 -4.94
N LEU A 165 2.58 9.27 -3.99
CA LEU A 165 2.21 9.11 -2.58
C LEU A 165 1.72 10.41 -1.95
N ILE A 166 2.44 11.51 -2.19
CA ILE A 166 2.06 12.85 -1.71
C ILE A 166 0.73 13.28 -2.32
N GLY A 167 0.53 13.04 -3.62
CA GLY A 167 -0.73 13.30 -4.30
C GLY A 167 -1.89 12.51 -3.72
N TYR A 168 -1.65 11.26 -3.32
CA TYR A 168 -2.66 10.42 -2.67
C TYR A 168 -3.03 10.99 -1.29
N LEU A 169 -2.04 11.31 -0.45
CA LEU A 169 -2.28 11.93 0.86
C LEU A 169 -3.03 13.27 0.74
N GLU A 170 -2.67 14.09 -0.25
CA GLU A 170 -3.37 15.34 -0.55
C GLU A 170 -4.83 15.09 -0.94
N TYR A 171 -5.08 14.11 -1.81
CA TYR A 171 -6.41 13.77 -2.28
C TYR A 171 -7.32 13.29 -1.15
N VAL A 172 -6.85 12.33 -0.34
CA VAL A 172 -7.67 11.79 0.76
C VAL A 172 -7.87 12.81 1.87
N LYS A 173 -6.90 13.70 2.13
CA LYS A 173 -7.10 14.85 3.02
C LYS A 173 -8.26 15.75 2.54
N LYS A 174 -8.35 16.04 1.23
CA LYS A 174 -9.46 16.81 0.66
C LYS A 174 -10.82 16.12 0.81
N LEU A 175 -10.84 14.79 0.85
CA LEU A 175 -12.04 14.01 1.11
C LEU A 175 -12.40 13.93 2.61
N GLY A 176 -11.56 14.43 3.51
CA GLY A 176 -11.81 14.47 4.94
C GLY A 176 -11.26 13.28 5.73
N TYR A 177 -10.35 12.48 5.14
CA TYR A 177 -9.52 11.56 5.92
C TYR A 177 -8.49 12.36 6.73
N VAL A 178 -8.25 11.92 7.96
CA VAL A 178 -7.48 12.69 8.96
C VAL A 178 -6.12 12.06 9.29
N THR A 179 -5.95 10.76 9.06
CA THR A 179 -4.68 10.05 9.35
C THR A 179 -4.34 9.06 8.25
N GLY A 180 -3.09 9.09 7.80
CA GLY A 180 -2.52 8.06 6.93
C GLY A 180 -1.57 7.16 7.71
N HIS A 181 -1.62 5.85 7.42
CA HIS A 181 -0.81 4.82 8.05
C HIS A 181 0.04 4.10 7.01
N ILE A 182 1.32 3.93 7.32
CA ILE A 182 2.30 3.28 6.44
C ILE A 182 3.13 2.32 7.29
N TRP A 183 3.06 1.03 6.96
CA TRP A 183 4.00 0.06 7.48
C TRP A 183 5.20 -0.05 6.53
N ALA A 184 6.37 0.41 6.97
CA ALA A 184 7.61 0.37 6.19
C ALA A 184 8.24 -1.05 6.21
N CYS A 185 7.54 -2.02 5.62
CA CYS A 185 7.98 -3.41 5.51
C CYS A 185 8.48 -3.67 4.08
N PRO A 186 9.77 -4.01 3.89
CA PRO A 186 10.22 -4.55 2.60
C PRO A 186 9.75 -6.01 2.44
N PRO A 187 9.57 -6.49 1.20
CA PRO A 187 9.20 -7.88 0.97
C PRO A 187 10.33 -8.81 1.44
N SER A 188 9.94 -10.04 1.82
CA SER A 188 10.89 -11.11 2.12
C SER A 188 11.71 -11.49 0.88
N GLU A 189 12.84 -12.15 1.08
CA GLU A 189 13.67 -12.61 -0.04
C GLU A 189 12.90 -13.61 -0.90
N GLY A 190 12.74 -13.29 -2.19
CA GLY A 190 11.99 -14.11 -3.16
C GLY A 190 10.50 -13.80 -3.25
N ASP A 191 9.97 -12.91 -2.40
CA ASP A 191 8.57 -12.48 -2.46
C ASP A 191 8.41 -11.19 -3.28
N ASP A 192 7.33 -11.14 -4.07
CA ASP A 192 6.92 -9.98 -4.84
C ASP A 192 5.59 -9.45 -4.28
N TYR A 193 5.49 -8.14 -4.00
CA TYR A 193 4.24 -7.57 -3.48
C TYR A 193 3.17 -7.46 -4.56
N ILE A 194 3.51 -6.95 -5.76
CA ILE A 194 2.55 -6.75 -6.84
C ILE A 194 3.11 -7.25 -8.17
N PHE A 195 4.34 -6.89 -8.52
CA PHE A 195 4.92 -7.22 -9.82
C PHE A 195 5.72 -8.52 -9.74
N HIS A 196 5.21 -9.56 -10.39
CA HIS A 196 5.90 -10.85 -10.42
C HIS A 196 7.25 -10.78 -11.15
N CYS A 197 8.29 -11.34 -10.52
CA CYS A 197 9.63 -11.54 -11.05
C CYS A 197 10.36 -10.22 -11.38
N HIS A 198 10.85 -9.56 -10.33
CA HIS A 198 11.63 -8.33 -10.45
C HIS A 198 12.93 -8.48 -11.25
N PRO A 199 13.44 -7.41 -11.89
CA PRO A 199 14.76 -7.42 -12.52
C PRO A 199 15.84 -7.85 -11.52
N PRO A 200 16.75 -8.78 -11.86
CA PRO A 200 17.75 -9.29 -10.93
C PRO A 200 18.69 -8.21 -10.35
N ASP A 201 18.89 -7.11 -11.06
CA ASP A 201 19.70 -5.97 -10.62
C ASP A 201 18.89 -4.91 -9.83
N GLN A 202 17.57 -5.08 -9.71
CA GLN A 202 16.72 -4.27 -8.86
C GLN A 202 16.86 -4.68 -7.39
N LYS A 203 17.65 -3.90 -6.65
CA LYS A 203 17.88 -4.14 -5.21
C LYS A 203 16.64 -3.79 -4.37
N ILE A 204 16.18 -4.76 -3.58
CA ILE A 204 15.17 -4.55 -2.53
C ILE A 204 15.79 -3.71 -1.39
N PRO A 205 15.16 -2.61 -0.94
CA PRO A 205 15.69 -1.79 0.15
C PRO A 205 15.57 -2.53 1.49
N LYS A 206 16.63 -2.47 2.32
CA LYS A 206 16.57 -2.90 3.72
C LYS A 206 15.65 -1.98 4.55
N PRO A 207 15.11 -2.42 5.70
CA PRO A 207 14.14 -1.64 6.49
C PRO A 207 14.55 -0.19 6.76
N LYS A 208 15.77 0.06 7.23
CA LYS A 208 16.28 1.42 7.49
C LYS A 208 16.24 2.31 6.24
N ARG A 209 16.61 1.78 5.07
CA ARG A 209 16.61 2.55 3.82
C ARG A 209 15.18 2.87 3.38
N LEU A 210 14.25 1.94 3.56
CA LEU A 210 12.84 2.15 3.24
C LEU A 210 12.19 3.17 4.19
N GLN A 211 12.52 3.12 5.48
CA GLN A 211 12.08 4.13 6.46
C GLN A 211 12.55 5.54 6.06
N GLU A 212 13.84 5.71 5.74
CA GLU A 212 14.37 7.01 5.30
C GLU A 212 13.78 7.48 3.96
N TRP A 213 13.41 6.54 3.09
CA TRP A 213 12.71 6.85 1.84
C TRP A 213 11.33 7.44 2.12
N TYR A 214 10.54 6.83 3.02
CA TYR A 214 9.24 7.37 3.43
C TYR A 214 9.38 8.70 4.20
N LYS A 215 10.35 8.83 5.11
CA LYS A 215 10.60 10.09 5.82
C LYS A 215 10.87 11.23 4.83
N LYS A 216 11.74 11.01 3.83
CA LYS A 216 11.99 12.00 2.78
C LYS A 216 10.74 12.37 1.98
N MET A 217 9.85 11.41 1.73
CA MET A 217 8.56 11.67 1.10
C MET A 217 7.66 12.52 2.00
N LEU A 218 7.56 12.17 3.30
CA LEU A 218 6.74 12.87 4.29
C LEU A 218 7.28 14.28 4.60
N ASP A 219 8.59 14.48 4.67
CA ASP A 219 9.23 15.80 4.85
C ASP A 219 8.84 16.75 3.71
N LYS A 220 8.81 16.24 2.48
CA LYS A 220 8.33 17.00 1.32
C LYS A 220 6.84 17.30 1.42
N ALA A 221 6.03 16.33 1.84
CA ALA A 221 4.59 16.55 2.06
C ALA A 221 4.33 17.61 3.16
N PHE A 222 5.15 17.61 4.22
CA PHE A 222 5.10 18.58 5.31
C PHE A 222 5.48 19.98 4.82
N ALA A 223 6.59 20.10 4.08
CA ALA A 223 7.02 21.36 3.48
C ALA A 223 5.95 21.96 2.53
N GLU A 224 5.19 21.11 1.83
CA GLU A 224 4.07 21.50 0.97
C GLU A 224 2.75 21.73 1.74
N ARG A 225 2.74 21.60 3.07
CA ARG A 225 1.56 21.73 3.95
C ARG A 225 0.43 20.74 3.64
N ILE A 226 0.78 19.62 3.04
CA ILE A 226 -0.14 18.52 2.74
C ILE A 226 -0.40 17.72 4.01
N ILE A 227 0.64 17.33 4.72
CA ILE A 227 0.52 16.75 6.06
C ILE A 227 0.83 17.80 7.13
N HIS A 228 0.28 17.61 8.32
CA HIS A 228 0.53 18.48 9.48
C HIS A 228 1.81 18.07 10.21
N ASP A 229 1.98 16.77 10.45
CA ASP A 229 3.16 16.15 11.07
C ASP A 229 3.14 14.64 10.75
N TYR A 230 4.17 13.93 11.19
CA TYR A 230 4.20 12.47 11.20
C TYR A 230 5.03 11.99 12.39
N LYS A 231 4.68 10.83 12.93
CA LYS A 231 5.33 10.22 14.10
C LYS A 231 5.42 8.71 13.90
N ASP A 232 6.39 8.08 14.55
CA ASP A 232 6.29 6.64 14.76
C ASP A 232 5.12 6.32 15.71
N ILE A 233 4.63 5.10 15.63
CA ILE A 233 3.42 4.68 16.34
C ILE A 233 3.58 4.72 17.86
N PHE A 234 4.78 4.45 18.38
CA PHE A 234 5.04 4.49 19.81
C PHE A 234 4.93 5.92 20.35
N LYS A 235 5.55 6.88 19.67
CA LYS A 235 5.43 8.30 19.99
C LYS A 235 3.98 8.78 19.86
N GLN A 236 3.28 8.41 18.79
CA GLN A 236 1.87 8.77 18.60
C GLN A 236 0.99 8.22 19.72
N ALA A 237 1.13 6.94 20.08
CA ALA A 237 0.36 6.32 21.16
C ALA A 237 0.62 6.99 22.53
N THR A 238 1.88 7.39 22.77
CA THR A 238 2.27 8.10 24.00
C THR A 238 1.62 9.49 24.07
N GLU A 239 1.67 10.26 22.98
CA GLU A 239 1.09 11.61 22.92
C GLU A 239 -0.45 11.59 22.98
N ASP A 240 -1.08 10.59 22.35
CA ASP A 240 -2.52 10.36 22.43
C ASP A 240 -2.96 9.80 23.79
N ARG A 241 -1.99 9.41 24.64
CA ARG A 241 -2.20 8.78 25.95
C ARG A 241 -3.07 7.52 25.84
N LEU A 242 -2.78 6.68 24.85
CA LEU A 242 -3.47 5.41 24.69
C LEU A 242 -3.21 4.53 25.91
N THR A 243 -4.28 3.94 26.43
CA THR A 243 -4.26 3.10 27.64
C THR A 243 -4.62 1.66 27.35
N SER A 244 -5.22 1.39 26.19
CA SER A 244 -5.72 0.07 25.82
C SER A 244 -5.45 -0.26 24.35
N ALA A 245 -5.22 -1.55 24.07
CA ALA A 245 -5.01 -2.06 22.71
C ALA A 245 -6.20 -1.77 21.77
N LYS A 246 -7.43 -1.71 22.27
CA LYS A 246 -8.64 -1.40 21.48
C LYS A 246 -8.66 0.01 20.87
N GLU A 247 -7.77 0.89 21.33
CA GLU A 247 -7.63 2.26 20.81
C GLU A 247 -6.70 2.33 19.59
N LEU A 248 -5.94 1.27 19.30
CA LEU A 248 -5.10 1.17 18.12
C LEU A 248 -5.95 0.88 16.87
N PRO A 249 -5.72 1.59 15.75
CA PRO A 249 -6.36 1.26 14.48
C PRO A 249 -6.09 -0.19 14.06
N TYR A 250 -7.13 -0.85 13.54
CA TYR A 250 -7.12 -2.28 13.24
C TYR A 250 -7.28 -2.52 11.74
N PHE A 251 -6.20 -2.82 11.02
CA PHE A 251 -6.19 -2.91 9.55
C PHE A 251 -6.02 -4.34 9.03
N GLU A 252 -6.63 -4.65 7.89
CA GLU A 252 -6.45 -5.95 7.22
C GLU A 252 -4.98 -6.15 6.83
N GLY A 253 -4.39 -7.28 7.22
CA GLY A 253 -3.02 -7.67 6.84
C GLY A 253 -1.90 -6.83 7.47
N ASP A 254 -2.19 -5.98 8.45
CA ASP A 254 -1.19 -5.22 9.19
C ASP A 254 -0.48 -6.06 10.26
N PHE A 255 0.65 -5.55 10.76
CA PHE A 255 1.45 -6.16 11.80
C PHE A 255 0.72 -6.26 13.14
N TRP A 256 0.06 -5.18 13.57
CA TRP A 256 -0.49 -5.05 14.93
C TRP A 256 -1.59 -6.06 15.28
N PRO A 257 -2.57 -6.36 14.40
CA PRO A 257 -3.54 -7.41 14.66
C PRO A 257 -2.92 -8.76 15.04
N ASN A 258 -1.82 -9.18 14.40
CA ASN A 258 -1.20 -10.47 14.71
C ASN A 258 -0.42 -10.42 16.03
N VAL A 259 0.31 -9.34 16.29
CA VAL A 259 1.03 -9.15 17.57
C VAL A 259 0.07 -9.12 18.75
N LEU A 260 -1.10 -8.48 18.61
CA LEU A 260 -2.11 -8.44 19.65
C LEU A 260 -2.66 -9.83 19.98
N GLU A 261 -2.87 -10.69 18.98
CA GLU A 261 -3.27 -12.08 19.22
C GLU A 261 -2.21 -12.88 19.96
N GLU A 262 -0.93 -12.71 19.57
CA GLU A 262 0.20 -13.35 20.24
C GLU A 262 0.31 -12.89 21.71
N SER A 263 0.25 -11.58 21.96
CA SER A 263 0.32 -11.01 23.32
C SER A 263 -0.86 -11.41 24.19
N ILE A 264 -2.08 -11.48 23.65
CA ILE A 264 -3.25 -11.95 24.43
C ILE A 264 -3.06 -13.40 24.85
N LYS A 265 -2.60 -14.25 23.94
CA LYS A 265 -2.35 -15.67 24.22
C LYS A 265 -1.27 -15.85 25.30
N GLU A 266 -0.20 -15.07 25.25
CA GLU A 266 0.85 -15.08 26.29
C GLU A 266 0.30 -14.68 27.66
N LEU A 267 -0.51 -13.61 27.72
CA LEU A 267 -1.14 -13.17 28.97
C LEU A 267 -2.11 -14.21 29.55
N GLU A 268 -2.90 -14.88 28.71
CA GLU A 268 -3.80 -15.96 29.14
C GLU A 268 -3.03 -17.15 29.73
N GLN A 269 -1.89 -17.51 29.12
CA GLN A 269 -1.01 -18.57 29.64
C GLN A 269 -0.42 -18.19 31.01
N GLU A 270 0.08 -16.97 31.16
CA GLU A 270 0.61 -16.47 32.44
C GLU A 270 -0.47 -16.42 33.54
N GLU A 271 -1.72 -16.09 33.20
CA GLU A 271 -2.84 -16.11 34.15
C GLU A 271 -3.22 -17.53 34.57
N GLU A 272 -3.22 -18.49 33.64
CA GLU A 272 -3.48 -19.90 33.95
C GLU A 272 -2.39 -20.51 34.84
N GLU A 273 -1.11 -20.21 34.57
CA GLU A 273 0.01 -20.66 35.39
C GLU A 273 -0.09 -20.10 36.81
N ARG A 274 -0.39 -18.80 36.95
CA ARG A 274 -0.59 -18.17 38.27
C ARG A 274 -1.74 -18.78 39.04
N LYS A 275 -2.88 -19.06 38.39
CA LYS A 275 -4.02 -19.74 39.02
C LYS A 275 -3.66 -21.16 39.47
N LYS A 276 -2.85 -21.88 38.69
CA LYS A 276 -2.35 -23.22 39.07
C LYS A 276 -1.41 -23.14 40.27
N GLU A 277 -0.49 -22.19 40.31
CA GLU A 277 0.41 -21.96 41.45
C GLU A 277 -0.36 -21.61 42.72
N GLU A 278 -1.33 -20.68 42.63
CA GLU A 278 -2.20 -20.31 43.76
C GLU A 278 -3.02 -21.52 44.27
N SER A 279 -3.55 -22.34 43.36
CA SER A 279 -4.31 -23.54 43.73
C SER A 279 -3.43 -24.63 44.38
N THR A 280 -2.17 -24.75 43.96
CA THR A 280 -1.20 -25.71 44.50
C THR A 280 -0.74 -25.26 45.89
N ALA A 281 -0.39 -23.99 46.05
CA ALA A 281 -0.01 -23.41 47.34
C ALA A 281 -1.17 -23.46 48.37
N ALA A 282 -2.41 -23.25 47.92
CA ALA A 282 -3.60 -23.39 48.76
C ALA A 282 -3.88 -24.85 49.18
N SER A 283 -3.50 -25.84 48.35
CA SER A 283 -3.68 -27.26 48.68
C SER A 283 -2.60 -27.77 49.66
N GLU A 284 -1.36 -27.32 49.50
CA GLU A 284 -0.26 -27.67 50.42
C GLU A 284 -0.43 -27.09 51.84
N THR A 285 -1.08 -25.93 51.96
CA THR A 285 -1.39 -25.34 53.28
C THR A 285 -2.48 -26.11 54.04
N ILE A 286 -3.35 -26.84 53.34
CA ILE A 286 -4.42 -27.66 53.96
C ILE A 286 -3.86 -28.99 54.48
N GLU A 287 -2.89 -29.61 53.81
CA GLU A 287 -2.25 -30.86 54.27
C GLU A 287 -1.28 -30.67 55.44
N GLY A 288 -0.66 -29.51 55.60
CA GLY A 288 0.22 -29.19 56.74
C GLY A 288 -0.48 -28.85 58.07
N SER A 289 -1.81 -28.86 58.08
CA SER A 289 -2.65 -28.45 59.22
C SER A 289 -3.36 -29.61 59.93
N GLN A 290 -3.02 -30.88 59.60
CA GLN A 290 -3.53 -32.08 60.26
C GLN A 290 -2.52 -32.72 61.21
#